data_AF-A0A524CY74-F1
#
_entry.id   AF-A0A524CY74-F1
#
_cell.length_a   1.000
_cell.length_b   1.000
_cell.length_c   1.000
_cell.angle_alpha   90.00
_cell.angle_beta   90.00
_cell.angle_gamma   90.00
#
_symmetry.space_group_name_H-M   'P 1'
#
loop_
_entity.id
_entity.type
_entity.pdbx_description
1 polymer ?
#
loop_
_entity_poly.entity_id
_entity_poly.type
_entity_poly.pdbx_seq_one_letter_code
_entity_poly.pdbx_strand_id
1 'polypeptide(L)'
;MPKVELLAPAKNFKAIKAASDYADSVYFGIEKYNMRMRSENISIKDLWKIVDFCKEKNLKSYLATNILLYDDELQEMEDIIESAKNSGMDAVIVHDLAAVEIAKRIGIPFHISTQCNVSNSLSARFYEKLGAERIILARELSLEKIKEIKRNLISTEIETFIHGAMCTSVSGRCYFSQDICGTAEKSANRGNCVQPCRRKWWIRDEDNNEYIYDGVRFMNSRDLCTIAYIPELIEAKIDAFKIEGRMRHPHYVEIVTKTYREAIESYFEGTFTKEKVGRWVTDLKKVYNRGFTPGFYFKRPTEEDHQHNYPYNLSHYRYIKVGEIVDYNPDNEMANIRLRNGYIQKNSDIIIMGKKSDTYIHQKAGQLKYNGKYVDKTPRGTKQNKELIQMKVNGEPKGNGIDKVYIFTNKTYKKQKYSF
;
A
#
# COMPACT_ATOMS: atom_id res chain seq x y z
N MET A 1 -17.01 13.55 -17.16
CA MET A 1 -16.46 12.16 -17.24
C MET A 1 -16.74 11.49 -15.91
N PRO A 2 -17.02 10.16 -15.86
CA PRO A 2 -17.06 9.44 -14.60
C PRO A 2 -15.70 9.58 -13.90
N LYS A 3 -15.75 9.63 -12.57
CA LYS A 3 -14.57 9.82 -11.73
C LYS A 3 -13.81 8.50 -11.63
N VAL A 4 -12.48 8.57 -11.77
CA VAL A 4 -11.60 7.40 -11.63
C VAL A 4 -11.65 6.85 -10.20
N GLU A 5 -11.70 5.52 -10.08
CA GLU A 5 -11.67 4.83 -8.79
C GLU A 5 -10.25 4.83 -8.20
N LEU A 6 -10.08 5.19 -6.93
CA LEU A 6 -8.81 5.08 -6.21
C LEU A 6 -8.80 3.85 -5.29
N LEU A 7 -7.98 2.86 -5.66
CA LEU A 7 -7.88 1.58 -4.97
C LEU A 7 -6.64 1.54 -4.05
N ALA A 8 -6.89 1.45 -2.74
CA ALA A 8 -5.85 1.42 -1.71
C ALA A 8 -5.51 -0.02 -1.24
N PRO A 9 -4.22 -0.32 -0.99
CA PRO A 9 -3.79 -1.60 -0.47
C PRO A 9 -3.96 -1.68 1.04
N ALA A 10 -4.34 -2.84 1.56
CA ALA A 10 -4.32 -3.09 2.99
C ALA A 10 -3.60 -4.40 3.33
N LYS A 11 -2.78 -4.33 4.39
CA LYS A 11 -2.24 -5.53 5.04
C LYS A 11 -3.21 -6.07 6.09
N ASN A 12 -3.83 -5.17 6.85
CA ASN A 12 -4.68 -5.45 8.00
C ASN A 12 -5.77 -4.37 8.13
N PHE A 13 -6.69 -4.55 9.08
CA PHE A 13 -7.83 -3.64 9.28
C PHE A 13 -7.42 -2.19 9.61
N LYS A 14 -6.27 -1.98 10.27
CA LYS A 14 -5.74 -0.62 10.48
C LYS A 14 -5.42 0.11 9.19
N ALA A 15 -4.86 -0.60 8.21
CA ALA A 15 -4.56 -0.02 6.90
C ALA A 15 -5.84 0.32 6.12
N ILE A 16 -6.90 -0.50 6.28
CA ILE A 16 -8.23 -0.19 5.72
C ILE A 16 -8.77 1.10 6.33
N LYS A 17 -8.80 1.21 7.66
CA LYS A 17 -9.19 2.46 8.37
C LYS A 17 -8.34 3.66 7.95
N ALA A 18 -7.04 3.46 7.76
CA ALA A 18 -6.12 4.51 7.34
C ALA A 18 -6.42 5.04 5.93
N ALA A 19 -7.02 4.22 5.06
CA ALA A 19 -7.40 4.60 3.70
C ALA A 19 -8.86 5.09 3.59
N SER A 20 -9.70 4.81 4.59
CA SER A 20 -11.16 4.78 4.42
C SER A 20 -11.79 6.11 4.01
N ASP A 21 -11.17 7.21 4.44
CA ASP A 21 -11.71 8.55 4.15
C ASP A 21 -11.14 9.14 2.84
N TYR A 22 -10.32 8.38 2.12
CA TYR A 22 -9.61 8.86 0.93
C TYR A 22 -9.72 7.93 -0.30
N ALA A 23 -9.91 6.63 -0.09
CA ALA A 23 -10.08 5.64 -1.16
C ALA A 23 -11.54 5.51 -1.59
N ASP A 24 -11.78 5.01 -2.81
CA ASP A 24 -13.10 4.49 -3.21
C ASP A 24 -13.20 2.98 -2.96
N SER A 25 -12.05 2.31 -2.93
CA SER A 25 -11.98 0.86 -2.76
C SER A 25 -10.71 0.44 -2.04
N VAL A 26 -10.76 -0.73 -1.40
CA VAL A 26 -9.61 -1.37 -0.74
C VAL A 26 -9.39 -2.78 -1.27
N TYR A 27 -8.14 -3.20 -1.38
CA TYR A 27 -7.79 -4.59 -1.66
C TYR A 27 -6.80 -5.16 -0.66
N PHE A 28 -7.00 -6.42 -0.31
CA PHE A 28 -6.17 -7.15 0.65
C PHE A 28 -6.12 -8.64 0.30
N GLY A 29 -5.20 -9.37 0.91
CA GLY A 29 -5.18 -10.84 0.85
C GLY A 29 -5.51 -11.43 2.22
N ILE A 30 -5.90 -12.71 2.23
CA ILE A 30 -5.98 -13.50 3.47
C ILE A 30 -4.64 -14.17 3.78
N GLU A 31 -4.57 -15.00 4.81
CA GLU A 31 -3.32 -15.63 5.27
C GLU A 31 -2.60 -16.44 4.18
N LYS A 32 -3.36 -17.04 3.25
CA LYS A 32 -2.84 -17.85 2.13
C LYS A 32 -3.24 -17.31 0.76
N TYR A 33 -2.78 -17.96 -0.30
CA TYR A 33 -3.21 -17.78 -1.69
C TYR A 33 -3.14 -16.35 -2.27
N ASN A 34 -2.14 -15.57 -1.88
CA ASN A 34 -1.97 -14.22 -2.40
C ASN A 34 -0.49 -13.84 -2.55
N MET A 35 -0.20 -12.84 -3.39
CA MET A 35 1.19 -12.44 -3.69
C MET A 35 1.95 -11.78 -2.52
N ARG A 36 1.39 -11.75 -1.30
CA ARG A 36 2.02 -11.21 -0.08
C ARG A 36 1.74 -12.10 1.13
N MET A 37 2.03 -13.40 1.06
CA MET A 37 1.81 -14.34 2.18
C MET A 37 2.52 -13.95 3.49
N ARG A 38 3.57 -13.11 3.42
CA ARG A 38 4.33 -12.64 4.59
C ARG A 38 3.77 -11.38 5.27
N SER A 39 2.66 -10.78 4.80
CA SER A 39 2.04 -9.66 5.53
C SER A 39 1.28 -10.14 6.78
N GLU A 40 0.96 -9.20 7.67
CA GLU A 40 -0.04 -9.39 8.73
C GLU A 40 -1.44 -9.51 8.10
N ASN A 41 -1.67 -10.57 7.33
CA ASN A 41 -2.87 -10.75 6.52
C ASN A 41 -4.13 -10.89 7.36
N ILE A 42 -5.26 -10.62 6.73
CA ILE A 42 -6.59 -10.70 7.33
C ILE A 42 -7.02 -12.16 7.44
N SER A 43 -7.62 -12.55 8.57
CA SER A 43 -8.20 -13.87 8.69
C SER A 43 -9.46 -13.97 7.83
N ILE A 44 -9.71 -15.12 7.22
CA ILE A 44 -10.96 -15.37 6.48
C ILE A 44 -12.20 -15.16 7.36
N LYS A 45 -12.06 -15.43 8.67
CA LYS A 45 -13.12 -15.22 9.66
C LYS A 45 -13.42 -13.75 9.94
N ASP A 46 -12.57 -12.82 9.51
CA ASP A 46 -12.74 -11.38 9.73
C ASP A 46 -13.35 -10.66 8.50
N LEU A 47 -13.68 -11.39 7.42
CA LEU A 47 -14.18 -10.79 6.19
C LEU A 47 -15.48 -10.01 6.39
N TRP A 48 -16.50 -10.60 7.03
CA TRP A 48 -17.76 -9.93 7.42
C TRP A 48 -17.54 -8.57 8.10
N LYS A 49 -16.73 -8.53 9.15
CA LYS A 49 -16.39 -7.29 9.87
C LYS A 49 -15.76 -6.22 8.96
N ILE A 50 -14.93 -6.65 7.99
CA ILE A 50 -14.32 -5.72 7.04
C ILE A 50 -15.34 -5.23 6.03
N VAL A 51 -16.20 -6.11 5.51
CA VAL A 51 -17.29 -5.75 4.59
C VAL A 51 -18.21 -4.75 5.25
N ASP A 52 -18.63 -5.00 6.48
CA ASP A 52 -19.54 -4.11 7.21
C ASP A 52 -18.93 -2.72 7.36
N PHE A 53 -17.67 -2.64 7.79
CA PHE A 53 -16.95 -1.37 7.85
C PHE A 53 -16.81 -0.68 6.48
N CYS A 54 -16.55 -1.44 5.42
CA CYS A 54 -16.44 -0.89 4.07
C CYS A 54 -17.78 -0.32 3.61
N LYS A 55 -18.90 -1.04 3.83
CA LYS A 55 -20.26 -0.57 3.55
C LYS A 55 -20.59 0.71 4.31
N GLU A 56 -20.31 0.77 5.62
CA GLU A 56 -20.49 1.98 6.44
C GLU A 56 -19.72 3.19 5.89
N LYS A 57 -18.56 2.95 5.28
CA LYS A 57 -17.69 3.96 4.70
C LYS A 57 -17.91 4.20 3.20
N ASN A 58 -18.88 3.54 2.57
CA ASN A 58 -19.08 3.55 1.11
C ASN A 58 -17.82 3.16 0.31
N LEU A 59 -17.06 2.20 0.83
CA LEU A 59 -15.88 1.63 0.19
C LEU A 59 -16.23 0.29 -0.46
N LYS A 60 -15.73 0.06 -1.66
CA LYS A 60 -15.69 -1.29 -2.23
C LYS A 60 -14.53 -2.10 -1.65
N SER A 61 -14.68 -3.40 -1.62
CA SER A 61 -13.77 -4.35 -0.98
C SER A 61 -13.43 -5.50 -1.92
N TYR A 62 -12.13 -5.66 -2.21
CA TYR A 62 -11.64 -6.68 -3.15
C TYR A 62 -10.67 -7.66 -2.47
N LEU A 63 -10.99 -8.95 -2.56
CA LEU A 63 -10.13 -10.01 -2.05
C LEU A 63 -9.13 -10.47 -3.12
N ALA A 64 -7.84 -10.36 -2.85
CA ALA A 64 -6.81 -10.83 -3.76
C ALA A 64 -6.44 -12.30 -3.51
N THR A 65 -6.80 -13.16 -4.45
CA THR A 65 -6.46 -14.60 -4.54
C THR A 65 -5.46 -14.87 -5.67
N ASN A 66 -4.52 -13.95 -5.85
CA ASN A 66 -3.84 -13.73 -7.12
C ASN A 66 -2.55 -14.55 -7.31
N ILE A 67 -2.60 -15.86 -7.08
CA ILE A 67 -1.46 -16.78 -7.26
C ILE A 67 -1.77 -17.90 -8.27
N LEU A 68 -0.74 -18.67 -8.62
CA LEU A 68 -0.87 -19.93 -9.35
C LEU A 68 -1.50 -21.00 -8.44
N LEU A 69 -2.34 -21.87 -9.00
CA LEU A 69 -2.99 -22.96 -8.27
C LEU A 69 -2.54 -24.33 -8.77
N TYR A 70 -2.50 -25.29 -7.86
CA TYR A 70 -2.33 -26.71 -8.16
C TYR A 70 -3.62 -27.48 -7.87
N ASP A 71 -3.77 -28.69 -8.44
CA ASP A 71 -5.01 -29.47 -8.34
C ASP A 71 -5.43 -29.75 -6.90
N ASP A 72 -4.48 -29.98 -6.00
CA ASP A 72 -4.69 -30.20 -4.57
C ASP A 72 -5.11 -28.93 -3.80
N GLU A 73 -4.99 -27.76 -4.42
CA GLU A 73 -5.35 -26.45 -3.85
C GLU A 73 -6.73 -25.95 -4.35
N LEU A 74 -7.33 -26.61 -5.34
CA LEU A 74 -8.57 -26.14 -5.99
C LEU A 74 -9.76 -26.08 -5.04
N GLN A 75 -9.93 -27.08 -4.17
CA GLN A 75 -11.03 -27.11 -3.21
C GLN A 75 -10.89 -25.98 -2.17
N GLU A 76 -9.69 -25.76 -1.63
CA GLU A 76 -9.47 -24.68 -0.65
C GLU A 76 -9.68 -23.30 -1.31
N MET A 77 -9.32 -23.14 -2.58
CA MET A 77 -9.61 -21.90 -3.32
C MET A 77 -11.11 -21.69 -3.53
N GLU A 78 -11.87 -22.75 -3.85
CA GLU A 78 -13.32 -22.69 -3.96
C GLU A 78 -13.97 -22.24 -2.63
N ASP A 79 -13.58 -22.84 -1.52
CA ASP A 79 -14.06 -22.46 -0.19
C ASP A 79 -13.74 -20.99 0.16
N ILE A 80 -12.55 -20.50 -0.25
CA ILE A 80 -12.14 -19.10 -0.06
C ILE A 80 -13.01 -18.15 -0.87
N ILE A 81 -13.24 -18.44 -2.15
CA ILE A 81 -14.04 -17.59 -3.04
C ILE A 81 -15.52 -17.61 -2.60
N GLU A 82 -16.03 -18.75 -2.16
CA GLU A 82 -17.38 -18.87 -1.61
C GLU A 82 -17.52 -18.05 -0.31
N SER A 83 -16.54 -18.14 0.59
CA SER A 83 -16.50 -17.32 1.80
C SER A 83 -16.47 -15.82 1.49
N ALA A 84 -15.75 -15.41 0.44
CA ALA A 84 -15.71 -14.02 -0.02
C ALA A 84 -17.10 -13.55 -0.48
N LYS A 85 -17.79 -14.36 -1.30
CA LYS A 85 -19.15 -14.08 -1.77
C LYS A 85 -20.13 -13.99 -0.60
N ASN A 86 -20.12 -14.98 0.30
CA ASN A 86 -21.03 -15.04 1.44
C ASN A 86 -20.83 -13.90 2.43
N SER A 87 -19.59 -13.40 2.55
CA SER A 87 -19.30 -12.20 3.36
C SER A 87 -19.80 -10.90 2.70
N GLY A 88 -20.06 -10.90 1.39
CA GLY A 88 -20.46 -9.72 0.63
C GLY A 88 -19.29 -8.90 0.10
N MET A 89 -18.15 -9.52 -0.22
CA MET A 89 -17.07 -8.86 -0.98
C MET A 89 -17.56 -8.45 -2.36
N ASP A 90 -17.08 -7.31 -2.87
CA ASP A 90 -17.50 -6.77 -4.16
C ASP A 90 -16.87 -7.53 -5.33
N ALA A 91 -15.62 -7.95 -5.21
CA ALA A 91 -14.94 -8.75 -6.22
C ALA A 91 -13.74 -9.55 -5.68
N VAL A 92 -13.29 -10.54 -6.45
CA VAL A 92 -12.02 -11.25 -6.23
C VAL A 92 -10.98 -10.89 -7.30
N ILE A 93 -9.72 -10.66 -6.92
CA ILE A 93 -8.61 -10.44 -7.85
C ILE A 93 -7.89 -11.78 -8.08
N VAL A 94 -8.04 -12.34 -9.27
CA VAL A 94 -7.60 -13.69 -9.63
C VAL A 94 -6.43 -13.68 -10.62
N HIS A 95 -5.63 -14.74 -10.62
CA HIS A 95 -4.54 -14.95 -11.58
C HIS A 95 -4.75 -16.22 -12.39
N ASP A 96 -4.97 -17.34 -11.71
CA ASP A 96 -5.16 -18.63 -12.34
C ASP A 96 -6.51 -18.73 -13.08
N LEU A 97 -6.55 -19.40 -14.23
CA LEU A 97 -7.80 -19.63 -14.97
C LEU A 97 -8.76 -20.53 -14.20
N ALA A 98 -8.27 -21.44 -13.36
CA ALA A 98 -9.12 -22.22 -12.47
C ALA A 98 -9.88 -21.31 -11.49
N ALA A 99 -9.22 -20.29 -10.93
CA ALA A 99 -9.86 -19.30 -10.07
C ALA A 99 -10.88 -18.43 -10.81
N VAL A 100 -10.65 -18.13 -12.09
CA VAL A 100 -11.64 -17.46 -12.96
C VAL A 100 -12.89 -18.33 -13.12
N GLU A 101 -12.75 -19.60 -13.45
CA GLU A 101 -13.88 -20.51 -13.63
C GLU A 101 -14.63 -20.76 -12.31
N ILE A 102 -13.93 -20.87 -11.18
CA ILE A 102 -14.53 -20.96 -9.85
C ILE A 102 -15.34 -19.69 -9.53
N ALA A 103 -14.77 -18.49 -9.73
CA ALA A 103 -15.46 -17.23 -9.46
C ALA A 103 -16.73 -17.07 -10.31
N LYS A 104 -16.68 -17.48 -11.59
CA LYS A 104 -17.85 -17.50 -12.49
C LYS A 104 -18.92 -18.46 -12.02
N ARG A 105 -18.55 -19.70 -11.66
CA ARG A 105 -19.49 -20.72 -11.16
C ARG A 105 -20.17 -20.25 -9.87
N ILE A 106 -19.39 -19.69 -8.95
CA ILE A 106 -19.88 -19.13 -7.69
C ILE A 106 -20.71 -17.87 -7.95
N GLY A 107 -20.48 -17.13 -9.05
CA GLY A 107 -21.20 -15.91 -9.38
C GLY A 107 -20.78 -14.73 -8.51
N ILE A 108 -19.47 -14.59 -8.26
CA ILE A 108 -18.86 -13.39 -7.68
C ILE A 108 -18.08 -12.64 -8.77
N PRO A 109 -18.17 -11.30 -8.85
CA PRO A 109 -17.38 -10.55 -9.81
C PRO A 109 -15.87 -10.76 -9.61
N PHE A 110 -15.12 -10.72 -10.71
CA PHE A 110 -13.68 -10.97 -10.66
C PHE A 110 -12.88 -9.99 -11.51
N HIS A 111 -11.70 -9.67 -11.00
CA HIS A 111 -10.71 -8.80 -11.62
C HIS A 111 -9.48 -9.61 -12.00
N ILE A 112 -8.95 -9.39 -13.20
CA ILE A 112 -7.74 -10.07 -13.66
C ILE A 112 -6.50 -9.39 -13.09
N SER A 113 -5.68 -10.16 -12.39
CA SER A 113 -4.44 -9.68 -11.79
C SER A 113 -3.41 -9.28 -12.84
N THR A 114 -2.56 -8.30 -12.51
CA THR A 114 -1.36 -7.97 -13.30
C THR A 114 -0.42 -9.18 -13.48
N GLN A 115 -0.54 -10.21 -12.62
CA GLN A 115 0.15 -11.50 -12.79
C GLN A 115 -0.18 -12.21 -14.11
N CYS A 116 -1.29 -11.87 -14.78
CA CYS A 116 -1.66 -12.40 -16.10
C CYS A 116 -0.95 -11.72 -17.28
N ASN A 117 -0.14 -10.66 -17.02
CA ASN A 117 0.60 -9.91 -18.05
C ASN A 117 -0.24 -9.39 -19.23
N VAL A 118 -1.48 -8.97 -18.97
CA VAL A 118 -2.34 -8.41 -20.02
C VAL A 118 -1.72 -7.11 -20.56
N SER A 119 -1.17 -7.21 -21.77
CA SER A 119 -0.32 -6.18 -22.38
C SER A 119 -0.73 -5.81 -23.81
N ASN A 120 -1.84 -6.39 -24.29
CA ASN A 120 -2.37 -6.16 -25.63
C ASN A 120 -3.89 -6.38 -25.66
N SER A 121 -4.55 -5.83 -26.67
CA SER A 121 -6.00 -5.85 -26.82
C SER A 121 -6.58 -7.26 -27.03
N LEU A 122 -5.84 -8.18 -27.66
CA LEU A 122 -6.32 -9.54 -27.88
C LEU A 122 -6.47 -10.31 -26.57
N SER A 123 -5.46 -10.24 -25.70
CA SER A 123 -5.52 -10.80 -24.35
C SER A 123 -6.58 -10.13 -23.50
N ALA A 124 -6.73 -8.80 -23.58
CA ALA A 124 -7.75 -8.09 -22.83
C ALA A 124 -9.18 -8.53 -23.22
N ARG A 125 -9.47 -8.61 -24.53
CA ARG A 125 -10.76 -9.11 -25.03
C ARG A 125 -11.02 -10.57 -24.69
N PHE A 126 -9.97 -11.39 -24.59
CA PHE A 126 -10.13 -12.78 -24.14
C PHE A 126 -10.71 -12.82 -22.71
N TYR A 127 -10.16 -12.04 -21.79
CA TYR A 127 -10.68 -11.97 -20.43
C TYR A 127 -12.04 -11.27 -20.32
N GLU A 128 -12.31 -10.26 -21.14
CA GLU A 128 -13.66 -9.67 -21.24
C GLU A 128 -14.70 -10.71 -21.65
N LYS A 129 -14.41 -11.56 -22.64
CA LYS A 129 -15.29 -12.67 -23.04
C LYS A 129 -15.49 -13.72 -21.95
N LEU A 130 -14.52 -13.88 -21.05
CA LEU A 130 -14.67 -14.74 -19.87
C LEU A 130 -15.55 -14.11 -18.80
N GLY A 131 -15.88 -12.81 -18.90
CA GLY A 131 -16.72 -12.09 -17.94
C GLY A 131 -15.95 -11.26 -16.92
N ALA A 132 -14.68 -10.93 -17.18
CA ALA A 132 -13.91 -10.07 -16.29
C ALA A 132 -14.55 -8.68 -16.17
N GLU A 133 -14.87 -8.25 -14.96
CA GLU A 133 -15.36 -6.89 -14.71
C GLU A 133 -14.23 -5.87 -14.91
N ARG A 134 -13.01 -6.22 -14.48
CA ARG A 134 -11.84 -5.36 -14.53
C ARG A 134 -10.57 -6.11 -14.86
N ILE A 135 -9.67 -5.47 -15.60
CA ILE A 135 -8.35 -6.01 -15.93
C ILE A 135 -7.26 -5.08 -15.40
N ILE A 136 -6.43 -5.60 -14.51
CA ILE A 136 -5.25 -4.92 -14.00
C ILE A 136 -4.12 -5.13 -15.00
N LEU A 137 -3.80 -4.09 -15.77
CA LEU A 137 -2.88 -4.19 -16.89
C LEU A 137 -1.42 -4.44 -16.46
N ALA A 138 -0.62 -4.93 -17.41
CA ALA A 138 0.83 -5.09 -17.22
C ALA A 138 1.50 -3.74 -16.92
N ARG A 139 2.49 -3.74 -16.04
CA ARG A 139 3.16 -2.51 -15.55
C ARG A 139 4.18 -1.94 -16.55
N GLU A 140 4.43 -2.65 -17.63
CA GLU A 140 5.40 -2.31 -18.68
C GLU A 140 4.77 -1.55 -19.86
N LEU A 141 3.49 -1.17 -19.78
CA LEU A 141 2.78 -0.46 -20.83
C LEU A 141 3.00 1.05 -20.78
N SER A 142 3.06 1.66 -21.96
CA SER A 142 2.93 3.11 -22.14
C SER A 142 1.46 3.53 -22.11
N LEU A 143 1.19 4.82 -21.86
CA LEU A 143 -0.17 5.35 -21.90
C LEU A 143 -0.85 5.14 -23.25
N GLU A 144 -0.11 5.26 -24.36
CA GLU A 144 -0.67 5.03 -25.69
C GLU A 144 -1.14 3.59 -25.88
N LYS A 145 -0.39 2.60 -25.39
CA LYS A 145 -0.81 1.19 -25.42
C LYS A 145 -2.02 0.95 -24.51
N ILE A 146 -2.09 1.62 -23.36
CA ILE A 146 -3.25 1.53 -22.46
C ILE A 146 -4.50 2.08 -23.14
N LYS A 147 -4.41 3.25 -23.80
CA LYS A 147 -5.50 3.82 -24.60
C LYS A 147 -5.93 2.89 -25.73
N GLU A 148 -4.99 2.23 -26.39
CA GLU A 148 -5.29 1.24 -27.43
C GLU A 148 -6.07 0.05 -26.87
N ILE A 149 -5.65 -0.52 -25.74
CA ILE A 149 -6.37 -1.61 -25.07
C ILE A 149 -7.77 -1.16 -24.67
N LYS A 150 -7.92 0.00 -24.01
CA LYS A 150 -9.22 0.52 -23.58
C LYS A 150 -10.19 0.71 -24.75
N ARG A 151 -9.72 1.24 -25.88
CA ARG A 151 -10.54 1.42 -27.10
C ARG A 151 -11.05 0.11 -27.70
N ASN A 152 -10.41 -1.02 -27.39
CA ASN A 152 -10.77 -2.34 -27.90
C ASN A 152 -11.65 -3.16 -26.95
N LEU A 153 -11.97 -2.63 -25.77
CA LEU A 153 -12.89 -3.24 -24.80
C LEU A 153 -14.28 -2.63 -24.96
N ILE A 154 -15.30 -3.43 -24.67
CA ILE A 154 -16.71 -3.05 -24.78
C ILE A 154 -17.24 -2.56 -23.44
N SER A 155 -17.00 -3.33 -22.37
CA SER A 155 -17.56 -3.07 -21.04
C SER A 155 -16.54 -3.23 -19.92
N THR A 156 -15.51 -4.04 -20.10
CA THR A 156 -14.53 -4.31 -19.04
C THR A 156 -13.72 -3.05 -18.68
N GLU A 157 -13.56 -2.82 -17.38
CA GLU A 157 -12.74 -1.75 -16.84
C GLU A 157 -11.23 -2.07 -16.93
N ILE A 158 -10.40 -1.04 -17.02
CA ILE A 158 -8.95 -1.16 -16.91
C ILE A 158 -8.45 -0.50 -15.63
N GLU A 159 -7.51 -1.19 -14.99
CA GLU A 159 -6.84 -0.72 -13.78
C GLU A 159 -5.33 -0.68 -14.00
N THR A 160 -4.68 0.37 -13.50
CA THR A 160 -3.23 0.52 -13.61
C THR A 160 -2.60 0.93 -12.28
N PHE A 161 -1.33 0.57 -12.07
CA PHE A 161 -0.61 0.99 -10.88
C PHE A 161 -0.16 2.44 -11.01
N ILE A 162 -0.41 3.26 -9.99
CA ILE A 162 0.01 4.68 -9.98
C ILE A 162 1.15 4.96 -9.00
N HIS A 163 1.34 4.08 -8.02
CA HIS A 163 2.33 4.30 -6.98
C HIS A 163 2.86 2.98 -6.41
N GLY A 164 4.08 3.02 -5.88
CA GLY A 164 4.65 1.98 -5.02
C GLY A 164 5.72 1.13 -5.69
N ALA A 165 6.14 0.06 -5.02
CA ALA A 165 7.34 -0.68 -5.41
C ALA A 165 7.22 -1.27 -6.83
N MET A 166 8.24 -1.05 -7.65
CA MET A 166 8.44 -1.75 -8.93
C MET A 166 9.30 -3.00 -8.72
N CYS A 167 8.98 -4.07 -9.45
CA CYS A 167 9.81 -5.27 -9.55
C CYS A 167 10.81 -5.09 -10.69
N THR A 168 11.95 -5.79 -10.60
CA THR A 168 12.89 -5.92 -11.72
C THR A 168 12.38 -6.86 -12.79
N SER A 169 11.57 -7.84 -12.40
CA SER A 169 10.97 -8.80 -13.31
C SER A 169 9.62 -8.31 -13.83
N VAL A 170 9.30 -8.70 -15.06
CA VAL A 170 8.09 -8.31 -15.78
C VAL A 170 6.84 -8.65 -14.95
N SER A 171 6.13 -7.62 -14.51
CA SER A 171 4.96 -7.67 -13.62
C SER A 171 5.13 -8.64 -12.43
N GLY A 172 6.35 -8.76 -11.89
CA GLY A 172 6.63 -9.56 -10.70
C GLY A 172 6.85 -11.06 -10.91
N ARG A 173 6.84 -11.56 -12.16
CA ARG A 173 7.11 -12.98 -12.46
C ARG A 173 8.61 -13.29 -12.31
N CYS A 174 9.00 -13.90 -11.19
CA CYS A 174 10.42 -14.02 -10.81
C CYS A 174 10.74 -15.36 -10.15
N TYR A 175 11.80 -16.03 -10.62
CA TYR A 175 12.30 -17.29 -10.05
C TYR A 175 13.49 -17.09 -9.08
N PHE A 176 14.10 -15.91 -9.09
CA PHE A 176 15.33 -15.65 -8.34
C PHE A 176 15.24 -15.99 -6.85
N SER A 177 14.07 -15.78 -6.23
CA SER A 177 13.86 -16.06 -4.80
C SER A 177 13.79 -17.56 -4.47
N GLN A 178 13.15 -18.37 -5.31
CA GLN A 178 13.07 -19.82 -5.06
C GLN A 178 14.39 -20.50 -5.35
N ASP A 179 15.10 -20.09 -6.41
CA ASP A 179 16.33 -20.73 -6.85
C ASP A 179 17.43 -20.55 -5.80
N ILE A 180 17.58 -19.32 -5.30
CA ILE A 180 18.57 -19.00 -4.24
C ILE A 180 18.24 -19.65 -2.90
N CYS A 181 16.96 -19.92 -2.63
CA CYS A 181 16.57 -20.63 -1.43
C CYS A 181 16.55 -22.15 -1.60
N GLY A 182 16.73 -22.67 -2.82
CA GLY A 182 16.62 -24.10 -3.12
C GLY A 182 15.23 -24.70 -2.84
N THR A 183 14.17 -23.88 -2.84
CA THR A 183 12.82 -24.35 -2.52
C THR A 183 11.72 -23.54 -3.21
N ALA A 184 10.74 -24.24 -3.76
CA ALA A 184 9.53 -23.65 -4.34
C ALA A 184 8.70 -22.84 -3.32
N GLU A 185 8.85 -23.14 -2.02
CA GLU A 185 8.17 -22.39 -0.96
C GLU A 185 8.52 -20.90 -0.96
N LYS A 186 9.72 -20.51 -1.42
CA LYS A 186 10.15 -19.09 -1.48
C LYS A 186 9.88 -18.45 -2.85
N SER A 187 8.97 -19.00 -3.64
CA SER A 187 8.62 -18.47 -4.95
C SER A 187 8.00 -17.06 -4.86
N ALA A 188 8.46 -16.17 -5.74
CA ALA A 188 7.84 -14.85 -5.86
C ALA A 188 6.45 -14.94 -6.49
N ASN A 189 6.21 -15.94 -7.35
CA ASN A 189 4.94 -16.21 -8.02
C ASN A 189 3.88 -16.81 -7.08
N ARG A 190 4.29 -17.22 -5.87
CA ARG A 190 3.41 -17.68 -4.79
C ARG A 190 3.42 -16.73 -3.58
N GLY A 191 3.90 -15.50 -3.76
CA GLY A 191 3.83 -14.46 -2.74
C GLY A 191 4.80 -14.58 -1.55
N ASN A 192 5.79 -15.49 -1.60
CA ASN A 192 6.74 -15.73 -0.51
C ASN A 192 8.18 -15.30 -0.85
N CYS A 193 8.32 -14.31 -1.74
CA CYS A 193 9.62 -13.76 -2.15
C CYS A 193 10.44 -13.26 -0.94
N VAL A 194 11.72 -13.66 -0.86
CA VAL A 194 12.68 -13.19 0.15
C VAL A 194 13.50 -11.97 -0.31
N GLN A 195 13.11 -11.39 -1.45
CA GLN A 195 13.69 -10.19 -2.06
C GLN A 195 15.22 -10.28 -2.25
N PRO A 196 15.75 -11.34 -2.89
CA PRO A 196 17.19 -11.50 -3.12
C PRO A 196 17.77 -10.38 -3.99
N CYS A 197 16.97 -9.82 -4.90
CA CYS A 197 17.29 -8.65 -5.72
C CYS A 197 17.51 -7.35 -4.94
N ARG A 198 17.50 -7.38 -3.60
CA ARG A 198 17.81 -6.22 -2.74
C ARG A 198 19.00 -6.46 -1.82
N ARG A 199 19.71 -7.58 -1.99
CA ARG A 199 20.88 -7.98 -1.21
C ARG A 199 22.16 -7.59 -1.94
N LYS A 200 23.28 -7.66 -1.22
CA LYS A 200 24.62 -7.58 -1.80
C LYS A 200 25.06 -8.97 -2.28
N TRP A 201 25.65 -9.02 -3.47
CA TRP A 201 26.11 -10.20 -4.20
C TRP A 201 27.51 -9.94 -4.77
N TRP A 202 28.32 -10.99 -4.82
CA TRP A 202 29.47 -11.07 -5.71
C TRP A 202 29.01 -11.85 -6.95
N ILE A 203 29.11 -11.22 -8.11
CA ILE A 203 28.79 -11.81 -9.41
C ILE A 203 30.12 -12.09 -10.08
N ARG A 204 30.32 -13.33 -10.52
CA ARG A 204 31.47 -13.73 -11.32
C ARG A 204 30.93 -14.25 -12.65
N ASP A 205 31.41 -13.71 -13.76
CA ASP A 205 31.09 -14.24 -15.09
C ASP A 205 32.01 -15.42 -15.46
N GLU A 206 31.78 -16.02 -16.64
CA GLU A 206 32.55 -17.18 -17.11
C GLU A 206 34.02 -16.86 -17.37
N ASP A 207 34.34 -15.59 -17.67
CA ASP A 207 35.70 -15.09 -17.88
C ASP A 207 36.40 -14.72 -16.56
N ASN A 208 35.79 -15.02 -15.41
CA ASN A 208 36.23 -14.67 -14.07
C ASN A 208 36.27 -13.17 -13.75
N ASN A 209 35.56 -12.32 -14.48
CA ASN A 209 35.37 -10.94 -14.08
C ASN A 209 34.45 -10.89 -12.85
N GLU A 210 34.90 -10.21 -11.81
CA GLU A 210 34.14 -10.04 -10.57
C GLU A 210 33.47 -8.68 -10.50
N TYR A 211 32.18 -8.70 -10.23
CA TYR A 211 31.36 -7.51 -10.00
C TYR A 211 30.72 -7.60 -8.62
N ILE A 212 30.83 -6.53 -7.85
CA ILE A 212 30.08 -6.39 -6.60
C ILE A 212 28.75 -5.73 -6.93
N TYR A 213 27.68 -6.52 -6.88
CA TYR A 213 26.33 -5.96 -6.82
C TYR A 213 25.99 -5.68 -5.36
N ASP A 214 25.82 -4.43 -4.97
CA ASP A 214 25.64 -4.00 -3.58
C ASP A 214 24.18 -3.93 -3.11
N GLY A 215 23.24 -4.46 -3.91
CA GLY A 215 21.81 -4.27 -3.67
C GLY A 215 21.28 -2.95 -4.25
N VAL A 216 22.13 -2.17 -4.92
CA VAL A 216 21.81 -0.82 -5.39
C VAL A 216 21.76 -0.77 -6.93
N ARG A 217 22.70 -1.40 -7.64
CA ARG A 217 22.79 -1.31 -9.13
C ARG A 217 22.00 -2.39 -9.90
N PHE A 218 21.45 -2.11 -11.09
CA PHE A 218 20.78 -3.04 -12.04
C PHE A 218 19.52 -3.81 -11.57
N MET A 219 19.39 -4.19 -10.29
CA MET A 219 18.25 -4.93 -9.74
C MET A 219 17.43 -4.16 -8.69
N ASN A 220 17.73 -2.87 -8.48
CA ASN A 220 16.97 -2.03 -7.54
C ASN A 220 16.21 -0.93 -8.30
N SER A 221 14.96 -1.22 -8.69
CA SER A 221 14.11 -0.22 -9.32
C SER A 221 13.64 0.83 -8.29
N ARG A 222 13.55 2.10 -8.72
CA ARG A 222 12.86 3.16 -7.97
C ARG A 222 11.37 2.81 -7.83
N ASP A 223 10.69 3.46 -6.90
CA ASP A 223 9.26 3.23 -6.73
C ASP A 223 8.48 4.02 -7.81
N LEU A 224 7.42 3.42 -8.34
CA LEU A 224 6.51 4.09 -9.26
C LEU A 224 5.85 5.28 -8.55
N CYS A 225 5.77 6.41 -9.24
CA CYS A 225 5.03 7.57 -8.78
C CYS A 225 4.56 8.41 -9.97
N THR A 226 3.26 8.43 -10.20
CA THR A 226 2.63 9.19 -11.28
C THR A 226 1.88 10.41 -10.80
N ILE A 227 2.10 10.87 -9.56
CA ILE A 227 1.36 11.96 -8.94
C ILE A 227 1.35 13.27 -9.76
N ALA A 228 2.44 13.53 -10.49
CA ALA A 228 2.57 14.70 -11.36
C ALA A 228 1.81 14.57 -12.69
N TYR A 229 1.33 13.36 -13.00
CA TYR A 229 0.79 12.97 -14.30
C TYR A 229 -0.66 12.48 -14.23
N ILE A 230 -1.36 12.78 -13.12
CA ILE A 230 -2.75 12.39 -12.93
C ILE A 230 -3.68 12.86 -14.08
N PRO A 231 -3.55 14.09 -14.61
CA PRO A 231 -4.31 14.51 -15.79
C PRO A 231 -4.16 13.54 -16.96
N GLU A 232 -2.94 13.20 -17.34
CA GLU A 232 -2.62 12.34 -18.49
C GLU A 232 -3.16 10.91 -18.29
N LEU A 233 -3.12 10.40 -17.06
CA LEU A 233 -3.68 9.09 -16.72
C LEU A 233 -5.22 9.08 -16.79
N ILE A 234 -5.89 10.14 -16.34
CA ILE A 234 -7.37 10.26 -16.43
C ILE A 234 -7.79 10.41 -17.89
N GLU A 235 -7.07 11.21 -18.67
CA GLU A 235 -7.31 11.41 -20.10
C GLU A 235 -7.06 10.13 -20.92
N ALA A 236 -6.21 9.23 -20.43
CA ALA A 236 -6.01 7.90 -20.99
C ALA A 236 -7.20 6.93 -20.76
N LYS A 237 -8.29 7.39 -20.11
CA LYS A 237 -9.51 6.62 -19.84
C LYS A 237 -9.28 5.38 -18.98
N ILE A 238 -8.34 5.48 -18.03
CA ILE A 238 -8.15 4.47 -17.00
C ILE A 238 -9.29 4.58 -15.99
N ASP A 239 -9.96 3.46 -15.69
CA ASP A 239 -11.13 3.44 -14.82
C ASP A 239 -10.75 3.36 -13.33
N ALA A 240 -9.63 2.70 -13.02
CA ALA A 240 -9.15 2.55 -11.64
C ALA A 240 -7.62 2.75 -11.50
N PHE A 241 -7.24 3.50 -10.47
CA PHE A 241 -5.87 3.73 -10.04
C PHE A 241 -5.53 2.90 -8.82
N LYS A 242 -4.58 1.97 -8.98
CA LYS A 242 -4.13 1.06 -7.91
C LYS A 242 -2.84 1.55 -7.26
N ILE A 243 -2.83 1.62 -5.93
CA ILE A 243 -1.61 1.86 -5.15
C ILE A 243 -0.99 0.52 -4.75
N GLU A 244 0.30 0.29 -5.05
CA GLU A 244 1.04 -0.88 -4.54
C GLU A 244 1.54 -0.62 -3.12
N GLY A 245 1.14 -1.46 -2.18
CA GLY A 245 1.57 -1.29 -0.80
C GLY A 245 1.00 -2.28 0.20
N ARG A 246 0.59 -3.49 -0.21
CA ARG A 246 -0.09 -4.47 0.68
C ARG A 246 0.71 -4.93 1.90
N MET A 247 2.01 -4.65 1.98
CA MET A 247 2.83 -4.92 3.18
C MET A 247 3.21 -3.65 3.95
N ARG A 248 2.72 -2.49 3.51
CA ARG A 248 3.13 -1.19 4.05
C ARG A 248 2.41 -0.89 5.35
N HIS A 249 3.01 0.03 6.10
CA HIS A 249 2.46 0.52 7.35
C HIS A 249 1.16 1.30 7.09
N PRO A 250 0.15 1.26 7.99
CA PRO A 250 -1.10 2.02 7.81
C PRO A 250 -0.88 3.50 7.46
N HIS A 251 0.06 4.17 8.13
CA HIS A 251 0.43 5.55 7.79
C HIS A 251 1.03 5.76 6.39
N TYR A 252 1.71 4.76 5.80
CA TYR A 252 2.07 4.84 4.38
C TYR A 252 0.82 4.83 3.51
N VAL A 253 -0.12 3.92 3.82
CA VAL A 253 -1.38 3.79 3.06
C VAL A 253 -2.18 5.08 3.15
N GLU A 254 -2.33 5.66 4.34
CA GLU A 254 -3.00 6.95 4.52
C GLU A 254 -2.39 8.06 3.68
N ILE A 255 -1.08 8.33 3.85
CA ILE A 255 -0.42 9.46 3.18
C ILE A 255 -0.47 9.30 1.67
N VAL A 256 -0.19 8.12 1.14
CA VAL A 256 -0.23 7.90 -0.31
C VAL A 256 -1.66 8.06 -0.83
N THR A 257 -2.64 7.38 -0.22
CA THR A 257 -4.04 7.43 -0.68
C THR A 257 -4.59 8.85 -0.61
N LYS A 258 -4.40 9.55 0.51
CA LYS A 258 -4.79 10.96 0.67
C LYS A 258 -4.17 11.85 -0.41
N THR A 259 -2.87 11.71 -0.65
CA THR A 259 -2.14 12.54 -1.62
C THR A 259 -2.68 12.34 -3.03
N TYR A 260 -2.93 11.08 -3.43
CA TYR A 260 -3.52 10.79 -4.74
C TYR A 260 -4.98 11.21 -4.84
N ARG A 261 -5.77 11.06 -3.77
CA ARG A 261 -7.14 11.59 -3.71
C ARG A 261 -7.13 13.09 -3.97
N GLU A 262 -6.33 13.85 -3.24
CA GLU A 262 -6.21 15.31 -3.44
C GLU A 262 -5.81 15.66 -4.88
N ALA A 263 -4.91 14.89 -5.50
CA ALA A 263 -4.52 15.11 -6.89
C ALA A 263 -5.63 14.82 -7.90
N ILE A 264 -6.40 13.74 -7.69
CA ILE A 264 -7.56 13.39 -8.50
C ILE A 264 -8.64 14.48 -8.38
N GLU A 265 -9.02 14.86 -7.15
CA GLU A 265 -9.99 15.95 -6.93
C GLU A 265 -9.54 17.24 -7.62
N SER A 266 -8.27 17.59 -7.44
CA SER A 266 -7.71 18.81 -8.01
C SER A 266 -7.77 18.84 -9.54
N TYR A 267 -7.73 17.69 -10.24
CA TYR A 267 -7.96 17.63 -11.68
C TYR A 267 -9.42 17.93 -12.03
N PHE A 268 -10.37 17.25 -11.38
CA PHE A 268 -11.80 17.42 -11.64
C PHE A 268 -12.33 18.81 -11.25
N GLU A 269 -11.73 19.45 -10.25
CA GLU A 269 -12.03 20.83 -9.84
C GLU A 269 -11.33 21.89 -10.70
N GLY A 270 -10.45 21.50 -11.63
CA GLY A 270 -9.68 22.45 -12.45
C GLY A 270 -8.61 23.22 -11.67
N THR A 271 -8.17 22.72 -10.50
CA THR A 271 -7.21 23.38 -9.61
C THR A 271 -5.84 22.69 -9.56
N PHE A 272 -5.56 21.77 -10.50
CA PHE A 272 -4.31 21.00 -10.56
C PHE A 272 -3.15 21.89 -11.03
N THR A 273 -2.16 22.10 -10.17
CA THR A 273 -1.02 23.01 -10.44
C THR A 273 0.32 22.39 -10.09
N LYS A 274 1.40 22.91 -10.69
CA LYS A 274 2.78 22.49 -10.38
C LYS A 274 3.16 22.69 -8.90
N GLU A 275 2.61 23.71 -8.25
CA GLU A 275 2.84 23.96 -6.83
C GLU A 275 2.25 22.85 -5.96
N LYS A 276 1.00 22.44 -6.23
CA LYS A 276 0.38 21.30 -5.56
C LYS A 276 1.15 20.01 -5.79
N VAL A 277 1.61 19.78 -7.04
CA VAL A 277 2.48 18.64 -7.36
C VAL A 277 3.75 18.63 -6.51
N GLY A 278 4.42 19.78 -6.35
CA GLY A 278 5.60 19.90 -5.48
C GLY A 278 5.29 19.56 -4.01
N ARG A 279 4.14 19.99 -3.50
CA ARG A 279 3.68 19.62 -2.14
C ARG A 279 3.42 18.12 -2.02
N TRP A 280 2.70 17.53 -2.96
CA TRP A 280 2.37 16.11 -2.96
C TRP A 280 3.61 15.22 -3.03
N VAL A 281 4.56 15.53 -3.93
CA VAL A 281 5.85 14.84 -3.99
C VAL A 281 6.59 14.96 -2.65
N THR A 282 6.57 16.13 -2.03
CA THR A 282 7.17 16.34 -0.70
C THR A 282 6.53 15.44 0.36
N ASP A 283 5.19 15.32 0.37
CA ASP A 283 4.46 14.46 1.30
C ASP A 283 4.77 12.97 1.08
N LEU A 284 4.81 12.52 -0.19
CA LEU A 284 5.18 11.15 -0.54
C LEU A 284 6.63 10.81 -0.15
N LYS A 285 7.56 11.78 -0.22
CA LYS A 285 8.94 11.60 0.27
C LYS A 285 9.03 11.37 1.79
N LYS A 286 7.98 11.72 2.57
CA LYS A 286 7.95 11.47 4.03
C LYS A 286 7.68 10.02 4.39
N VAL A 287 7.05 9.25 3.51
CA VAL A 287 6.80 7.81 3.74
C VAL A 287 7.80 6.97 2.96
N TYR A 288 7.83 5.66 3.23
CA TYR A 288 8.83 4.77 2.64
C TYR A 288 8.87 4.93 1.12
N ASN A 289 10.05 5.19 0.56
CA ASN A 289 10.26 5.21 -0.89
C ASN A 289 11.73 4.89 -1.22
N ARG A 290 12.00 4.50 -2.47
CA ARG A 290 13.37 4.29 -2.99
C ARG A 290 13.71 5.29 -4.09
N GLY A 291 13.18 6.50 -3.99
CA GLY A 291 13.13 7.44 -5.11
C GLY A 291 11.96 7.12 -6.04
N PHE A 292 11.71 8.03 -6.97
CA PHE A 292 10.54 7.97 -7.84
C PHE A 292 10.92 7.86 -9.32
N THR A 293 10.09 7.14 -10.05
CA THR A 293 10.09 7.03 -11.51
C THR A 293 8.63 7.04 -11.99
N PRO A 294 8.32 7.64 -13.16
CA PRO A 294 7.01 7.47 -13.78
C PRO A 294 6.85 6.08 -14.44
N GLY A 295 7.85 5.20 -14.38
CA GLY A 295 7.80 3.88 -14.98
C GLY A 295 7.72 3.93 -16.51
N PHE A 296 6.95 3.00 -17.09
CA PHE A 296 6.87 2.80 -18.54
C PHE A 296 5.85 3.71 -19.24
N TYR A 297 5.12 4.54 -18.50
CA TYR A 297 3.98 5.30 -19.02
C TYR A 297 4.35 6.26 -20.16
N PHE A 298 5.52 6.90 -20.08
CA PHE A 298 5.92 7.97 -21.00
C PHE A 298 7.18 7.64 -21.81
N LYS A 299 8.11 6.88 -21.22
CA LYS A 299 9.35 6.47 -21.88
C LYS A 299 9.71 5.06 -21.45
N ARG A 300 10.56 4.41 -22.25
CA ARG A 300 11.24 3.20 -21.80
C ARG A 300 12.16 3.57 -20.62
N PRO A 301 12.09 2.86 -19.48
CA PRO A 301 12.97 3.12 -18.36
C PRO A 301 14.45 3.00 -18.75
N THR A 302 15.26 3.89 -18.22
CA THR A 302 16.73 3.91 -18.39
C THR A 302 17.40 3.68 -17.04
N GLU A 303 18.72 3.78 -17.00
CA GLU A 303 19.47 3.69 -15.74
C GLU A 303 18.98 4.67 -14.66
N GLU A 304 18.46 5.84 -15.04
CA GLU A 304 17.96 6.87 -14.11
C GLU A 304 16.75 6.40 -13.30
N ASP A 305 16.01 5.41 -13.80
CA ASP A 305 14.82 4.82 -13.16
C ASP A 305 15.19 3.73 -12.14
N HIS A 306 16.48 3.44 -11.99
CA HIS A 306 17.02 2.59 -10.95
C HIS A 306 17.60 3.42 -9.79
N GLN A 307 17.64 2.81 -8.61
CA GLN A 307 18.15 3.44 -7.40
C GLN A 307 19.62 3.05 -7.22
N HIS A 308 20.55 3.88 -7.71
CA HIS A 308 22.00 3.59 -7.72
C HIS A 308 22.78 4.05 -6.48
N ASN A 309 22.14 4.77 -5.56
CA ASN A 309 22.85 5.40 -4.44
C ASN A 309 22.57 4.73 -3.09
N TYR A 310 21.36 4.19 -2.88
CA TYR A 310 20.97 3.62 -1.58
C TYR A 310 20.13 2.34 -1.71
N PRO A 311 20.45 1.26 -1.00
CA PRO A 311 19.73 -0.01 -1.12
C PRO A 311 18.34 -0.02 -0.47
N TYR A 312 18.05 0.96 0.40
CA TYR A 312 16.88 0.96 1.28
C TYR A 312 16.04 2.25 1.17
N ASN A 313 15.18 2.46 2.16
CA ASN A 313 14.32 3.62 2.27
C ASN A 313 15.12 4.94 2.22
N LEU A 314 14.77 5.83 1.29
CA LEU A 314 15.31 7.19 1.24
C LEU A 314 14.64 8.15 2.22
N SER A 315 13.42 7.82 2.68
CA SER A 315 12.74 8.72 3.60
C SER A 315 13.44 8.76 4.95
N HIS A 316 13.80 9.96 5.38
CA HIS A 316 14.40 10.17 6.68
C HIS A 316 13.37 10.16 7.81
N TYR A 317 12.06 10.25 7.56
CA TYR A 317 11.08 10.29 8.65
C TYR A 317 10.97 8.95 9.37
N ARG A 318 10.68 8.98 10.68
CA ARG A 318 10.40 7.77 11.45
C ARG A 318 9.37 8.01 12.55
N TYR A 319 8.89 6.89 13.08
CA TYR A 319 8.00 6.81 14.23
C TYR A 319 8.84 6.67 15.50
N ILE A 320 8.82 7.68 16.36
CA ILE A 320 9.44 7.64 17.67
C ILE A 320 8.35 7.26 18.67
N LYS A 321 8.41 6.05 19.24
CA LYS A 321 7.53 5.67 20.33
C LYS A 321 7.84 6.54 21.54
N VAL A 322 6.86 7.33 21.98
CA VAL A 322 7.00 8.25 23.13
C VAL A 322 6.29 7.74 24.38
N GLY A 323 5.23 6.94 24.23
CA GLY A 323 4.43 6.48 25.36
C GLY A 323 3.41 5.40 25.00
N GLU A 324 2.44 5.24 25.90
CA GLU A 324 1.32 4.31 25.78
C GLU A 324 0.07 4.90 26.42
N ILE A 325 -1.10 4.49 25.92
CA ILE A 325 -2.40 4.89 26.45
C ILE A 325 -2.64 4.09 27.75
N VAL A 326 -2.89 4.79 28.85
CA VAL A 326 -3.23 4.18 30.15
C VAL A 326 -4.73 3.94 30.21
N ASP A 327 -5.51 4.96 29.95
CA ASP A 327 -6.96 4.93 29.85
C ASP A 327 -7.43 6.04 28.89
N TYR A 328 -8.73 6.04 28.58
CA TYR A 328 -9.38 7.01 27.73
C TYR A 328 -10.78 7.30 28.27
N ASN A 329 -11.11 8.58 28.37
CA ASN A 329 -12.44 9.05 28.71
C ASN A 329 -13.18 9.48 27.42
N PRO A 330 -14.24 8.76 27.00
CA PRO A 330 -14.99 9.09 25.81
C PRO A 330 -15.80 10.40 25.94
N ASP A 331 -16.27 10.77 27.14
CA ASP A 331 -17.14 11.93 27.36
C ASP A 331 -16.45 13.27 27.03
N ASN A 332 -15.13 13.32 27.19
CA ASN A 332 -14.32 14.52 26.91
C ASN A 332 -13.18 14.26 25.92
N GLU A 333 -13.13 13.07 25.33
CA GLU A 333 -12.13 12.63 24.35
C GLU A 333 -10.67 12.73 24.86
N MET A 334 -10.43 12.67 26.18
CA MET A 334 -9.10 12.77 26.76
C MET A 334 -8.51 11.40 27.06
N ALA A 335 -7.30 11.15 26.56
CA ALA A 335 -6.50 9.99 26.91
C ALA A 335 -5.46 10.32 27.97
N ASN A 336 -5.36 9.50 29.02
CA ASN A 336 -4.21 9.49 29.91
C ASN A 336 -3.06 8.74 29.23
N ILE A 337 -1.92 9.41 29.04
CA ILE A 337 -0.75 8.88 28.32
C ILE A 337 0.43 8.81 29.28
N ARG A 338 1.04 7.63 29.38
CA ARG A 338 2.30 7.45 30.10
C ARG A 338 3.48 7.60 29.15
N LEU A 339 4.17 8.73 29.23
CA LEU A 339 5.38 8.99 28.47
C LEU A 339 6.57 8.24 29.07
N ARG A 340 7.35 7.59 28.21
CA ARG A 340 8.57 6.84 28.56
C ARG A 340 9.79 7.26 27.74
N ASN A 341 9.61 8.09 26.72
CA ASN A 341 10.69 8.53 25.84
C ASN A 341 10.36 9.87 25.18
N GLY A 342 10.92 10.95 25.68
CA GLY A 342 10.77 12.27 25.09
C GLY A 342 9.54 13.01 25.61
N TYR A 343 9.03 13.94 24.80
CA TYR A 343 7.91 14.82 25.14
C TYR A 343 6.97 14.93 23.94
N ILE A 344 5.74 15.36 24.19
CA ILE A 344 4.78 15.76 23.17
C ILE A 344 4.68 17.29 23.21
N GLN A 345 4.72 17.92 22.05
CA GLN A 345 4.48 19.35 21.88
C GLN A 345 3.21 19.54 21.05
N LYS A 346 2.48 20.61 21.28
CA LYS A 346 1.37 21.04 20.43
C LYS A 346 1.81 21.03 18.96
N ASN A 347 0.92 20.57 18.09
CA ASN A 347 1.14 20.34 16.66
C ASN A 347 2.16 19.23 16.31
N SER A 348 2.63 18.43 17.27
CA SER A 348 3.39 17.21 16.96
C SER A 348 2.53 16.26 16.14
N ASP A 349 3.15 15.53 15.21
CA ASP A 349 2.46 14.57 14.36
C ASP A 349 2.31 13.24 15.12
N ILE A 350 1.10 12.94 15.58
CA ILE A 350 0.84 11.84 16.50
C ILE A 350 0.15 10.69 15.77
N ILE A 351 0.69 9.49 15.97
CA ILE A 351 0.05 8.24 15.56
C ILE A 351 -0.18 7.39 16.80
N ILE A 352 -1.43 6.96 17.01
CA ILE A 352 -1.83 6.05 18.06
C ILE A 352 -2.28 4.74 17.42
N MET A 353 -1.62 3.65 17.79
CA MET A 353 -1.91 2.31 17.28
C MET A 353 -1.36 1.23 18.22
N GLY A 354 -2.01 0.07 18.24
CA GLY A 354 -1.59 -1.11 19.01
C GLY A 354 -1.26 -2.29 18.11
N LYS A 355 -0.52 -3.28 18.61
CA LYS A 355 -0.37 -4.56 17.87
C LYS A 355 -1.60 -5.45 17.98
N LYS A 356 -2.29 -5.40 19.13
CA LYS A 356 -3.42 -6.25 19.51
C LYS A 356 -4.78 -5.53 19.45
N SER A 357 -4.85 -4.42 18.74
CA SER A 357 -6.06 -3.61 18.56
C SER A 357 -6.23 -3.30 17.08
N ASP A 358 -7.41 -2.82 16.70
CA ASP A 358 -7.66 -2.24 15.37
C ASP A 358 -7.58 -0.71 15.37
N THR A 359 -6.96 -0.15 16.40
CA THR A 359 -6.80 1.30 16.52
C THR A 359 -5.78 1.79 15.51
N TYR A 360 -6.21 2.78 14.73
CA TYR A 360 -5.33 3.64 13.95
C TYR A 360 -5.88 5.05 14.03
N ILE A 361 -5.17 5.93 14.73
CA ILE A 361 -5.52 7.34 14.86
C ILE A 361 -4.29 8.14 14.47
N HIS A 362 -4.46 9.04 13.49
CA HIS A 362 -3.43 9.98 13.05
C HIS A 362 -3.96 11.39 13.22
N GLN A 363 -3.27 12.20 14.03
CA GLN A 363 -3.70 13.55 14.33
C GLN A 363 -2.52 14.46 14.68
N LYS A 364 -2.75 15.77 14.64
CA LYS A 364 -1.86 16.70 15.34
C LYS A 364 -2.17 16.71 16.83
N ALA A 365 -1.14 16.83 17.66
CA ALA A 365 -1.30 17.04 19.09
C ALA A 365 -2.02 18.37 19.34
N GLY A 366 -3.27 18.31 19.78
CA GLY A 366 -4.10 19.47 20.07
C GLY A 366 -3.95 19.93 21.53
N GLN A 367 -4.97 19.64 22.34
CA GLN A 367 -4.98 19.96 23.76
C GLN A 367 -4.13 18.98 24.56
N LEU A 368 -3.19 19.51 25.35
CA LEU A 368 -2.33 18.75 26.26
C LEU A 368 -2.51 19.29 27.68
N LYS A 369 -2.60 18.40 28.68
CA LYS A 369 -2.57 18.76 30.10
C LYS A 369 -1.47 18.02 30.85
N TYR A 370 -0.87 18.70 31.81
CA TYR A 370 0.04 18.13 32.78
C TYR A 370 -0.30 18.72 34.16
N ASN A 371 -0.46 17.87 35.18
CA ASN A 371 -0.92 18.24 36.52
C ASN A 371 -2.16 19.16 36.51
N GLY A 372 -3.15 18.81 35.68
CA GLY A 372 -4.42 19.54 35.55
C GLY A 372 -4.36 20.85 34.72
N LYS A 373 -3.17 21.35 34.37
CA LYS A 373 -2.99 22.59 33.62
C LYS A 373 -2.74 22.33 32.14
N TYR A 374 -3.30 23.18 31.27
CA TYR A 374 -2.98 23.15 29.84
C TYR A 374 -1.53 23.57 29.60
N VAL A 375 -0.84 22.84 28.73
CA VAL A 375 0.56 23.09 28.38
C VAL A 375 0.76 23.00 26.87
N ASP A 376 1.66 23.80 26.31
CA ASP A 376 2.06 23.66 24.90
C ASP A 376 3.08 22.53 24.68
N LYS A 377 3.75 22.11 25.76
CA LYS A 377 4.78 21.06 25.72
C LYS A 377 4.77 20.31 27.04
N THR A 378 4.73 18.98 26.96
CA THR A 378 4.78 18.11 28.14
C THR A 378 6.18 18.07 28.75
N PRO A 379 6.31 17.68 30.04
CA PRO A 379 7.60 17.24 30.56
C PRO A 379 8.15 16.05 29.76
N ARG A 380 9.45 15.80 29.93
CA ARG A 380 10.16 14.72 29.24
C ARG A 380 10.04 13.42 30.04
N GLY A 381 9.28 12.46 29.50
CA GLY A 381 9.28 11.09 30.01
C GLY A 381 10.57 10.34 29.65
N THR A 382 11.07 9.55 30.59
CA THR A 382 12.21 8.63 30.43
C THR A 382 11.83 7.23 30.92
N LYS A 383 12.75 6.26 30.77
CA LYS A 383 12.49 4.90 31.29
C LYS A 383 12.41 4.88 32.82
N GLN A 384 13.23 5.70 33.48
CA GLN A 384 13.31 5.84 34.93
C GLN A 384 12.18 6.75 35.46
N ASN A 385 12.00 7.93 34.85
CA ASN A 385 11.01 8.92 35.27
C ASN A 385 9.90 8.99 34.22
N LYS A 386 8.83 8.22 34.43
CA LYS A 386 7.68 8.18 33.54
C LYS A 386 6.74 9.32 33.87
N GLU A 387 6.33 10.07 32.86
CA GLU A 387 5.43 11.22 33.03
C GLU A 387 4.01 10.83 32.61
N LEU A 388 3.02 11.18 33.44
CA LEU A 388 1.61 11.00 33.11
C LEU A 388 1.04 12.33 32.62
N ILE A 389 0.51 12.33 31.39
CA ILE A 389 -0.07 13.52 30.76
C ILE A 389 -1.45 13.18 30.21
N GLN A 390 -2.23 14.20 29.91
CA GLN A 390 -3.51 14.04 29.21
C GLN A 390 -3.42 14.68 27.83
N MET A 391 -3.98 14.03 26.82
CA MET A 391 -4.09 14.59 25.47
C MET A 391 -5.46 14.30 24.90
N LYS A 392 -6.04 15.29 24.20
CA LYS A 392 -7.25 15.09 23.43
C LYS A 392 -6.99 14.18 22.22
N VAL A 393 -7.80 13.14 22.04
CA VAL A 393 -7.64 12.13 20.97
C VAL A 393 -8.90 12.07 20.10
N ASN A 394 -8.73 12.17 18.78
CA ASN A 394 -9.82 12.21 17.80
C ASN A 394 -10.26 10.77 17.41
N GLY A 395 -10.70 10.00 18.40
CA GLY A 395 -11.10 8.61 18.26
C GLY A 395 -10.93 7.85 19.57
N GLU A 396 -11.22 6.56 19.55
CA GLU A 396 -11.23 5.72 20.75
C GLU A 396 -9.98 4.82 20.86
N PRO A 397 -8.90 5.30 21.48
CA PRO A 397 -7.76 4.44 21.77
C PRO A 397 -8.09 3.42 22.86
N LYS A 398 -7.40 2.29 22.83
CA LYS A 398 -7.46 1.22 23.82
C LYS A 398 -6.39 1.44 24.89
N GLY A 399 -6.85 1.55 26.14
CA GLY A 399 -6.01 1.71 27.34
C GLY A 399 -5.21 0.46 27.72
N ASN A 400 -4.76 0.42 28.98
CA ASN A 400 -3.93 -0.66 29.54
C ASN A 400 -2.63 -0.91 28.77
N GLY A 401 -2.12 0.12 28.10
CA GLY A 401 -0.96 0.04 27.24
C GLY A 401 -1.16 -0.79 25.98
N ILE A 402 -2.39 -1.13 25.58
CA ILE A 402 -2.67 -1.82 24.31
C ILE A 402 -2.20 -0.94 23.15
N ASP A 403 -2.65 0.31 23.14
CA ASP A 403 -2.23 1.29 22.15
C ASP A 403 -1.00 2.06 22.59
N LYS A 404 -0.11 2.27 21.62
CA LYS A 404 1.14 3.00 21.79
C LYS A 404 1.06 4.33 21.06
N VAL A 405 1.73 5.33 21.62
CA VAL A 405 1.76 6.69 21.08
C VAL A 405 3.11 6.92 20.42
N TYR A 406 3.08 7.33 19.16
CA TYR A 406 4.25 7.60 18.33
C TYR A 406 4.23 9.05 17.85
N ILE A 407 5.41 9.67 17.78
CA ILE A 407 5.62 10.91 17.05
C ILE A 407 6.23 10.58 15.69
N PHE A 408 5.59 11.00 14.61
CA PHE A 408 6.16 10.94 13.27
C PHE A 408 7.00 12.21 13.01
N THR A 409 8.30 12.05 12.75
CA THR A 409 9.19 13.21 12.66
C THR A 409 10.46 12.95 11.86
N ASN A 410 11.05 14.02 11.32
CA ASN A 410 12.37 14.05 10.72
C ASN A 410 13.50 14.54 11.68
N LYS A 411 13.20 15.06 12.89
CA LYS A 411 14.11 15.87 13.75
C LYS A 411 15.45 15.27 14.25
N THR A 412 15.53 13.97 14.52
CA THR A 412 16.77 13.21 14.82
C THR A 412 17.80 13.09 13.67
N TYR A 413 17.58 13.59 12.44
CA TYR A 413 18.67 13.74 11.46
C TYR A 413 19.21 15.17 11.54
N LYS A 414 20.49 15.31 11.91
CA LYS A 414 21.19 16.59 11.90
C LYS A 414 21.57 16.93 10.45
N LYS A 415 20.73 17.70 9.75
CA LYS A 415 20.97 18.32 8.42
C LYS A 415 21.45 17.37 7.29
N GLN A 416 20.57 17.04 6.35
CA GLN A 416 20.99 16.71 4.98
C GLN A 416 20.08 17.42 3.97
N LYS A 417 20.68 17.99 2.92
CA LYS A 417 19.98 18.58 1.77
C LYS A 417 19.34 17.43 0.98
N TYR A 418 18.09 17.59 0.56
CA TYR A 418 17.46 16.67 -0.39
C TYR A 418 18.30 16.67 -1.68
N SER A 419 18.77 15.52 -2.16
CA SER A 419 19.17 15.41 -3.56
C SER A 419 17.91 15.47 -4.41
N PHE A 420 17.88 16.41 -5.35
CA PHE A 420 16.78 16.60 -6.28
C PHE A 420 16.60 15.40 -7.19
#